data_AF-A0AAN6XVD5-F1
#
_entry.id   AF-A0AAN6XVD5-F1
#
_cell.length_a   1.000
_cell.length_b   1.000
_cell.length_c   1.000
_cell.angle_alpha   90.00
_cell.angle_beta   90.00
_cell.angle_gamma   90.00
#
_symmetry.space_group_name_H-M   'P 1'
#
loop_
_entity.id
_entity.type
_entity.pdbx_description
1 polymer ?
#
loop_
_entity_poly.entity_id
_entity_poly.type
_entity_poly.pdbx_seq_one_letter_code
_entity_poly.pdbx_strand_id
1 'polypeptide(L)'
;MGFTAKKAYLVLYNAGSAVAWLTVLGRVVATLAYKKDAFFVPLVVDNFARTTQTVAVMEILHALTGVVPAPVFTTLMQVASRLFLMWAITFPFPHLNSSAWYSSMLCAWATTEVIRYSYFVFKQLGSVPSALHWLRYSAFLVLYPIGISSEVAMTLKALFGPARSEGFAFSTWYPYALVAVLLSYIPGSVVLYGHMLKQRRKYLGGGAGGVEKPKVKKRQ
;
A
#
# COMPACT_ATOMS: atom_id res chain seq x y z
N MET A 1 -17.05 15.18 -23.06
CA MET A 1 -15.79 14.39 -23.01
C MET A 1 -16.17 12.92 -22.95
N GLY A 2 -15.97 12.16 -24.03
CA GLY A 2 -16.46 10.78 -24.15
C GLY A 2 -15.78 9.81 -23.18
N PHE A 3 -16.57 8.90 -22.60
CA PHE A 3 -16.07 7.83 -21.74
C PHE A 3 -15.36 6.77 -22.61
N THR A 4 -14.03 6.76 -22.59
CA THR A 4 -13.26 5.79 -23.39
C THR A 4 -13.23 4.43 -22.72
N ALA A 5 -13.08 3.34 -23.50
CA ALA A 5 -12.96 1.98 -22.95
C ALA A 5 -11.82 1.85 -21.92
N LYS A 6 -10.69 2.51 -22.18
CA LYS A 6 -9.56 2.61 -21.24
C LYS A 6 -9.96 3.26 -19.92
N LYS A 7 -10.73 4.35 -19.98
CA LYS A 7 -11.21 5.07 -18.80
C LYS A 7 -12.22 4.22 -18.01
N ALA A 8 -13.12 3.53 -18.71
CA ALA A 8 -14.08 2.58 -18.13
C ALA A 8 -13.37 1.47 -17.35
N TYR A 9 -12.39 0.82 -18.00
CA TYR A 9 -11.58 -0.23 -17.42
C TYR A 9 -10.87 0.22 -16.14
N LEU A 10 -10.20 1.39 -16.18
CA LEU A 10 -9.49 1.92 -15.01
C LEU A 10 -10.44 2.26 -13.86
N VAL A 11 -11.62 2.79 -14.15
CA VAL A 11 -12.64 3.03 -13.12
C VAL A 11 -13.08 1.73 -12.47
N LEU A 12 -13.40 0.70 -13.26
CA LEU A 12 -13.81 -0.60 -12.75
C LEU A 12 -12.71 -1.28 -11.94
N TYR A 13 -11.48 -1.27 -12.45
CA TYR A 13 -10.32 -1.83 -11.75
C TYR A 13 -10.10 -1.14 -10.39
N ASN A 14 -10.04 0.19 -10.38
CA ASN A 14 -9.83 0.94 -9.15
C ASN A 14 -11.00 0.78 -8.18
N ALA A 15 -12.25 0.77 -8.66
CA ALA A 15 -13.41 0.55 -7.81
C ALA A 15 -13.41 -0.86 -7.19
N GLY A 16 -13.12 -1.89 -7.98
CA GLY A 16 -12.99 -3.27 -7.50
C GLY A 16 -11.89 -3.41 -6.46
N SER A 17 -10.72 -2.83 -6.70
CA SER A 17 -9.61 -2.83 -5.74
C SER A 17 -9.94 -2.05 -4.46
N ALA A 18 -10.65 -0.92 -4.55
CA ALA A 18 -11.13 -0.19 -3.38
C ALA A 18 -12.08 -1.04 -2.53
N VAL A 19 -13.02 -1.75 -3.16
CA VAL A 19 -13.95 -2.66 -2.46
C VAL A 19 -13.22 -3.84 -1.84
N ALA A 20 -12.23 -4.43 -2.53
CA ALA A 20 -11.44 -5.52 -2.00
C ALA A 20 -10.67 -5.09 -0.74
N TRP A 21 -9.96 -3.96 -0.79
CA TRP A 21 -9.25 -3.46 0.39
C TRP A 21 -10.19 -2.98 1.51
N LEU A 22 -11.35 -2.41 1.17
CA LEU A 22 -12.36 -2.08 2.17
C LEU A 22 -12.90 -3.33 2.87
N THR A 23 -13.05 -4.43 2.12
CA THR A 23 -13.44 -5.74 2.69
C THR A 23 -12.37 -6.29 3.62
N VAL A 24 -11.08 -6.18 3.25
CA VAL A 24 -9.97 -6.53 4.15
C VAL A 24 -10.06 -5.69 5.44
N LEU A 25 -10.16 -4.36 5.32
CA LEU A 25 -10.25 -3.46 6.48
C LEU A 25 -11.45 -3.80 7.37
N GLY A 26 -12.63 -3.96 6.76
CA GLY A 26 -13.86 -4.28 7.47
C GLY A 26 -13.77 -5.60 8.23
N ARG A 27 -13.19 -6.66 7.62
CA ARG A 27 -13.00 -7.94 8.29
C ARG A 27 -12.01 -7.86 9.46
N VAL A 28 -10.90 -7.13 9.31
CA VAL A 28 -9.94 -6.93 10.42
C VAL A 28 -10.61 -6.18 11.57
N VAL A 29 -11.23 -5.03 11.29
CA VAL A 29 -11.88 -4.19 12.31
C VAL A 29 -13.02 -4.93 12.99
N ALA A 30 -13.89 -5.61 12.24
CA ALA A 30 -14.98 -6.40 12.81
C ALA A 30 -14.43 -7.51 13.72
N THR A 31 -13.43 -8.26 13.27
CA THR A 31 -12.86 -9.35 14.06
C THR A 31 -12.27 -8.82 15.37
N LEU A 32 -11.50 -7.73 15.33
CA LEU A 32 -10.95 -7.09 16.53
C LEU A 32 -12.04 -6.51 17.44
N ALA A 33 -13.12 -5.96 16.90
CA ALA A 33 -14.22 -5.42 17.69
C ALA A 33 -15.03 -6.52 18.40
N TYR A 34 -15.33 -7.62 17.71
CA TYR A 34 -16.15 -8.71 18.25
C TYR A 34 -15.37 -9.68 19.13
N LYS A 35 -14.16 -10.08 18.71
CA LYS A 35 -13.35 -11.07 19.44
C LYS A 35 -12.39 -10.44 20.43
N LYS A 36 -12.03 -9.16 20.25
CA LYS A 36 -11.03 -8.42 21.07
C LYS A 36 -9.66 -9.09 21.13
N ASP A 37 -9.36 -9.95 20.15
CA ASP A 37 -8.11 -10.69 20.08
C ASP A 37 -7.64 -10.79 18.62
N ALA A 38 -6.39 -10.42 18.38
CA ALA A 38 -5.74 -10.46 17.07
C ALA A 38 -5.54 -11.88 16.55
N PHE A 39 -5.56 -12.89 17.43
CA PHE A 39 -5.44 -14.29 17.08
C PHE A 39 -6.46 -14.74 16.03
N PHE A 40 -7.68 -14.20 16.06
CA PHE A 40 -8.75 -14.60 15.13
C PHE A 40 -8.69 -13.91 13.77
N VAL A 41 -7.92 -12.83 13.63
CA VAL A 41 -7.83 -12.04 12.39
C VAL A 41 -7.37 -12.87 11.18
N PRO A 42 -6.26 -13.65 11.24
CA PRO A 42 -5.82 -14.42 10.09
C PRO A 42 -6.86 -15.44 9.60
N LEU A 43 -7.68 -16.00 10.50
CA LEU A 43 -8.69 -17.00 10.16
C LEU A 43 -9.76 -16.47 9.18
N VAL A 44 -10.03 -15.17 9.21
CA VAL A 44 -11.10 -14.53 8.41
C VAL A 44 -10.52 -13.73 7.23
N VAL A 45 -9.28 -13.27 7.36
CA VAL A 45 -8.71 -12.25 6.47
C VAL A 45 -7.61 -12.77 5.55
N ASP A 46 -6.79 -13.73 6.01
CA ASP A 46 -5.46 -13.98 5.43
C ASP A 46 -5.50 -14.37 3.94
N ASN A 47 -6.34 -15.34 3.57
CA ASN A 47 -6.48 -15.76 2.17
C ASN A 47 -6.98 -14.61 1.28
N PHE A 48 -7.97 -13.85 1.73
CA PHE A 48 -8.54 -12.77 0.94
C PHE A 48 -7.56 -11.59 0.79
N ALA A 49 -6.85 -11.22 1.86
CA ALA A 49 -5.82 -10.20 1.83
C ALA A 49 -4.66 -10.60 0.91
N ARG A 50 -4.21 -11.86 0.98
CA ARG A 50 -3.16 -12.39 0.11
C ARG A 50 -3.58 -12.34 -1.36
N THR A 51 -4.77 -12.82 -1.71
CA THR A 51 -5.29 -12.73 -3.09
C THR A 51 -5.40 -11.28 -3.55
N THR A 52 -5.94 -10.39 -2.70
CA THR A 52 -6.07 -8.96 -3.01
C THR A 52 -4.70 -8.32 -3.30
N GLN A 53 -3.68 -8.63 -2.49
CA GLN A 53 -2.32 -8.13 -2.70
C GLN A 53 -1.68 -8.73 -3.97
N THR A 54 -1.95 -9.99 -4.31
CA THR A 54 -1.46 -10.61 -5.56
C THR A 54 -2.04 -9.96 -6.80
N VAL A 55 -3.31 -9.55 -6.78
CA VAL A 55 -3.94 -8.82 -7.90
C VAL A 55 -3.22 -7.50 -8.18
N ALA A 56 -2.54 -6.89 -7.20
CA ALA A 56 -1.76 -5.67 -7.41
C ALA A 56 -0.60 -5.83 -8.40
N VAL A 57 -0.21 -7.06 -8.78
CA VAL A 57 0.69 -7.31 -9.92
C VAL A 57 0.16 -6.68 -11.22
N MET A 58 -1.16 -6.56 -11.37
CA MET A 58 -1.77 -5.85 -12.50
C MET A 58 -1.32 -4.39 -12.60
N GLU A 59 -0.95 -3.73 -11.49
CA GLU A 59 -0.42 -2.35 -11.52
C GLU A 59 0.93 -2.28 -12.21
N ILE A 60 1.77 -3.31 -12.02
CA ILE A 60 3.05 -3.43 -12.71
C ILE A 60 2.79 -3.57 -14.21
N LEU A 61 1.83 -4.43 -14.60
CA LEU A 61 1.44 -4.60 -16.00
C LEU A 61 0.88 -3.31 -16.61
N HIS A 62 0.06 -2.56 -15.88
CA HIS A 62 -0.47 -1.27 -16.35
C HIS A 62 0.62 -0.21 -16.56
N ALA A 63 1.64 -0.20 -15.69
CA ALA A 63 2.79 0.68 -15.85
C ALA A 63 3.67 0.25 -17.04
N LEU A 64 3.94 -1.06 -17.19
CA LEU A 64 4.73 -1.63 -18.28
C LEU A 64 4.11 -1.39 -19.66
N THR A 65 2.79 -1.58 -19.77
CA THR A 65 2.04 -1.41 -21.02
C THR A 65 1.67 0.04 -21.33
N GLY A 66 2.01 0.99 -20.45
CA GLY A 66 1.67 2.41 -20.62
C GLY A 66 0.17 2.71 -20.49
N VAL A 67 -0.64 1.78 -19.97
CA VAL A 67 -2.05 2.04 -19.63
C VAL A 67 -2.13 3.17 -18.61
N VAL A 68 -1.21 3.21 -17.65
CA VAL A 68 -1.08 4.29 -16.67
C VAL A 68 0.31 4.92 -16.79
N PRO A 69 0.43 6.26 -16.82
CA PRO A 69 1.72 6.94 -16.83
C PRO A 69 2.36 6.89 -15.43
N ALA A 70 2.89 5.73 -15.05
CA ALA A 70 3.55 5.49 -13.78
C ALA A 70 4.99 5.00 -14.02
N PRO A 71 5.98 5.40 -13.19
CA PRO A 71 7.32 4.85 -13.30
C PRO A 71 7.29 3.35 -12.93
N VAL A 72 7.72 2.50 -13.86
CA VAL A 72 7.65 1.04 -13.74
C VAL A 72 8.44 0.56 -12.52
N PHE A 73 9.69 1.00 -12.37
CA PHE A 73 10.56 0.54 -11.29
C PHE A 73 10.01 0.88 -9.89
N THR A 74 9.44 2.07 -9.72
CA THR A 74 8.86 2.44 -8.42
C THR A 74 7.59 1.65 -8.13
N THR A 75 6.78 1.38 -9.15
CA THR A 75 5.56 0.56 -9.02
C THR A 75 5.92 -0.89 -8.66
N LEU A 76 6.95 -1.44 -9.32
CA LEU A 76 7.48 -2.76 -9.04
C LEU A 76 7.96 -2.87 -7.59
N MET A 77 8.81 -1.94 -7.12
CA MET A 77 9.33 -1.98 -5.75
C MET A 77 8.22 -1.89 -4.69
N GLN A 78 7.20 -1.07 -4.93
CA GLN A 78 6.06 -0.93 -4.01
C GLN A 78 5.24 -2.23 -3.92
N VAL A 79 4.95 -2.86 -5.06
CA VAL A 79 4.17 -4.12 -5.09
C VAL A 79 5.00 -5.29 -4.58
N ALA A 80 6.26 -5.40 -4.98
CA ALA A 80 7.18 -6.47 -4.57
C ALA A 80 7.42 -6.48 -3.06
N SER A 81 7.60 -5.32 -2.44
CA SER A 81 7.77 -5.21 -0.98
C SER A 81 6.60 -5.84 -0.21
N ARG A 82 5.36 -5.54 -0.62
CA ARG A 82 4.18 -6.12 0.03
C ARG A 82 3.96 -7.59 -0.30
N LEU A 83 4.27 -8.01 -1.52
CA LEU A 83 4.23 -9.42 -1.90
C LEU A 83 5.23 -10.24 -1.10
N PHE A 84 6.42 -9.69 -0.82
CA PHE A 84 7.41 -10.32 0.03
C PHE A 84 6.84 -10.58 1.44
N LEU A 85 6.20 -9.60 2.08
CA LEU A 85 5.51 -9.81 3.36
C LEU A 85 4.40 -10.88 3.26
N MET A 86 3.58 -10.84 2.20
CA MET A 86 2.44 -11.76 2.04
C MET A 86 2.82 -13.21 1.72
N TRP A 87 3.88 -13.41 0.93
CA TRP A 87 4.25 -14.71 0.38
C TRP A 87 5.53 -15.26 0.97
N ALA A 88 6.49 -14.42 1.33
CA ALA A 88 7.76 -14.86 1.90
C ALA A 88 7.74 -14.89 3.44
N ILE A 89 6.83 -14.19 4.12
CA ILE A 89 6.76 -14.18 5.60
C ILE A 89 5.46 -14.79 6.11
N THR A 90 4.32 -14.18 5.79
CA THR A 90 3.03 -14.54 6.41
C THR A 90 2.46 -15.86 5.88
N PHE A 91 2.78 -16.26 4.65
CA PHE A 91 2.39 -17.56 4.10
C PHE A 91 3.17 -18.74 4.68
N PRO A 92 4.53 -18.75 4.70
CA PRO A 92 5.28 -19.87 5.26
C PRO A 92 5.18 -19.96 6.78
N PHE A 93 4.94 -18.83 7.46
CA PHE A 93 4.85 -18.78 8.92
C PHE A 93 3.48 -18.26 9.39
N PRO A 94 2.38 -19.00 9.11
CA PRO A 94 1.03 -18.51 9.37
C PRO A 94 0.76 -18.24 10.86
N HIS A 95 1.49 -18.90 11.77
CA HIS A 95 1.40 -18.67 13.20
C HIS A 95 1.81 -17.23 13.61
N LEU A 96 2.64 -16.54 12.81
CA LEU A 96 3.02 -15.14 13.06
C LEU A 96 1.87 -14.17 12.78
N ASN A 97 0.90 -14.56 11.94
CA ASN A 97 -0.21 -13.71 11.51
C ASN A 97 -1.23 -13.46 12.62
N SER A 98 -1.19 -14.27 13.68
CA SER A 98 -2.01 -14.11 14.89
C SER A 98 -1.56 -12.91 15.75
N SER A 99 -0.48 -12.24 15.38
CA SER A 99 0.05 -11.11 16.14
C SER A 99 -0.66 -9.79 15.85
N ALA A 100 -0.67 -8.90 16.84
CA ALA A 100 -1.19 -7.54 16.68
C ALA A 100 -0.50 -6.77 15.53
N TRP A 101 0.78 -7.06 15.26
CA TRP A 101 1.55 -6.45 14.16
C TRP A 101 0.98 -6.80 12.78
N TYR A 102 0.54 -8.03 12.57
CA TYR A 102 -0.12 -8.40 11.31
C TYR A 102 -1.43 -7.63 11.13
N SER A 103 -2.22 -7.52 12.20
CA SER A 103 -3.48 -6.77 12.19
C SER A 103 -3.27 -5.27 11.93
N SER A 104 -2.29 -4.64 12.60
CA SER A 104 -1.95 -3.22 12.39
C SER A 104 -1.40 -2.96 10.99
N MET A 105 -0.58 -3.87 10.46
CA MET A 105 -0.09 -3.83 9.08
C MET A 105 -1.26 -3.82 8.08
N LEU A 106 -2.18 -4.78 8.20
CA LEU A 106 -3.35 -4.86 7.31
C LEU A 106 -4.25 -3.64 7.43
N CYS A 107 -4.49 -3.12 8.63
CA CYS A 107 -5.26 -1.88 8.81
C CYS A 107 -4.59 -0.69 8.11
N ALA A 108 -3.28 -0.52 8.27
CA ALA A 108 -2.53 0.58 7.65
C ALA A 108 -2.53 0.47 6.12
N TRP A 109 -2.28 -0.73 5.60
CA TRP A 109 -2.31 -1.01 4.17
C TRP A 109 -3.70 -0.78 3.60
N ALA A 110 -4.72 -1.45 4.14
CA ALA A 110 -6.07 -1.39 3.61
C ALA A 110 -6.63 0.04 3.63
N THR A 111 -6.40 0.80 4.71
CA THR A 111 -6.80 2.22 4.76
C THR A 111 -6.11 3.04 3.68
N THR A 112 -4.79 2.85 3.51
CA THR A 112 -4.02 3.56 2.47
C THR A 112 -4.53 3.23 1.07
N GLU A 113 -4.85 1.95 0.83
CA GLU A 113 -5.33 1.46 -0.46
C GLU A 113 -6.74 1.92 -0.79
N VAL A 114 -7.66 1.87 0.18
CA VAL A 114 -9.02 2.41 0.00
C VAL A 114 -8.95 3.89 -0.40
N ILE A 115 -8.13 4.69 0.28
CA ILE A 115 -7.93 6.10 -0.08
C ILE A 115 -7.35 6.24 -1.49
N ARG A 116 -6.30 5.46 -1.82
CA ARG A 116 -5.59 5.53 -3.11
C ARG A 116 -6.49 5.19 -4.28
N TYR A 117 -7.16 4.04 -4.23
CA TYR A 117 -8.02 3.59 -5.33
C TYR A 117 -9.27 4.46 -5.46
N SER A 118 -9.89 4.87 -4.34
CA SER A 118 -11.01 5.82 -4.39
C SER A 118 -10.60 7.13 -5.03
N TYR A 119 -9.42 7.66 -4.67
CA TYR A 119 -8.87 8.87 -5.28
C TYR A 119 -8.70 8.71 -6.79
N PHE A 120 -8.22 7.55 -7.25
CA PHE A 120 -8.11 7.30 -8.68
C PHE A 120 -9.48 7.25 -9.36
N VAL A 121 -10.45 6.50 -8.83
CA VAL A 121 -11.83 6.45 -9.38
C VAL A 121 -12.37 7.86 -9.61
N PHE A 122 -12.37 8.70 -8.58
CA PHE A 122 -12.88 10.06 -8.67
C PHE A 122 -12.04 10.93 -9.62
N LYS A 123 -10.72 10.76 -9.65
CA LYS A 123 -9.84 11.44 -10.60
C LYS A 123 -10.16 11.06 -12.04
N GLN A 124 -10.49 9.80 -12.32
CA GLN A 124 -10.98 9.40 -13.64
C GLN A 124 -12.34 10.04 -13.93
N LEU A 125 -13.27 10.04 -12.99
CA LEU A 125 -14.60 10.66 -13.18
C LEU A 125 -14.54 12.18 -13.39
N GLY A 126 -13.42 12.83 -13.06
CA GLY A 126 -13.13 14.22 -13.38
C GLY A 126 -13.35 15.20 -12.23
N SER A 127 -13.78 14.70 -11.07
CA SER A 127 -13.96 15.50 -9.85
C SER A 127 -13.57 14.67 -8.63
N VAL A 128 -12.67 15.21 -7.81
CA VAL A 128 -12.22 14.56 -6.57
C VAL A 128 -12.73 15.36 -5.37
N PRO A 129 -13.46 14.72 -4.43
CA PRO A 129 -13.88 15.37 -3.19
C PRO A 129 -12.68 15.95 -2.42
N SER A 130 -12.83 17.16 -1.87
CA SER A 130 -11.75 17.87 -1.16
C SER A 130 -11.21 17.07 0.02
N ALA A 131 -12.08 16.42 0.79
CA ALA A 131 -11.70 15.54 1.90
C ALA A 131 -10.83 14.37 1.41
N LEU A 132 -11.19 13.73 0.31
CA LEU A 132 -10.44 12.61 -0.26
C LEU A 132 -9.09 13.06 -0.82
N HIS A 133 -9.05 14.24 -1.44
CA HIS A 133 -7.80 14.86 -1.88
C HIS A 133 -6.87 15.16 -0.69
N TRP A 134 -7.40 15.74 0.39
CA TRP A 134 -6.64 16.00 1.61
C TRP A 134 -6.11 14.70 2.24
N LEU A 135 -6.96 13.67 2.36
CA LEU A 135 -6.59 12.36 2.88
C LEU A 135 -5.46 11.74 2.06
N ARG A 136 -5.54 11.79 0.72
CA ARG A 136 -4.52 11.22 -0.18
C ARG A 136 -3.11 11.76 0.09
N TYR A 137 -3.01 13.01 0.53
CA TYR A 137 -1.75 13.71 0.81
C TYR A 137 -1.44 13.91 2.28
N SER A 138 -2.29 13.46 3.22
CA SER A 138 -2.07 13.62 4.67
C SER A 138 -2.13 12.32 5.46
N ALA A 139 -2.85 11.29 4.98
CA ALA A 139 -3.03 10.03 5.70
C ALA A 139 -1.70 9.32 6.00
N PHE A 140 -0.69 9.50 5.15
CA PHE A 140 0.64 8.92 5.35
C PHE A 140 1.31 9.38 6.65
N LEU A 141 0.96 10.54 7.21
CA LEU A 141 1.56 11.03 8.47
C LEU A 141 1.35 10.04 9.64
N VAL A 142 0.23 9.32 9.63
CA VAL A 142 -0.11 8.32 10.64
C VAL A 142 0.05 6.91 10.11
N LEU A 143 -0.47 6.63 8.91
CA LEU A 143 -0.50 5.27 8.36
C LEU A 143 0.88 4.76 7.98
N TYR A 144 1.81 5.65 7.60
CA TYR A 144 3.14 5.23 7.17
C TYR A 144 4.01 4.74 8.33
N PRO A 145 4.15 5.48 9.47
CA PRO A 145 4.82 4.94 10.65
C PRO A 145 4.24 3.60 11.12
N ILE A 146 2.90 3.47 11.14
CA ILE A 146 2.22 2.23 11.55
C ILE A 146 2.55 1.09 10.57
N GLY A 147 2.46 1.34 9.26
CA GLY A 147 2.77 0.35 8.24
C GLY A 147 4.21 -0.16 8.33
N ILE A 148 5.18 0.76 8.27
CA ILE A 148 6.61 0.40 8.30
C ILE A 148 7.00 -0.29 9.60
N SER A 149 6.54 0.21 10.76
CA SER A 149 6.84 -0.44 12.05
C SER A 149 6.28 -1.86 12.13
N SER A 150 5.06 -2.07 11.61
CA SER A 150 4.44 -3.39 11.57
C SER A 150 5.15 -4.36 10.62
N GLU A 151 5.54 -3.89 9.43
CA GLU A 151 6.30 -4.68 8.45
C GLU A 151 7.67 -5.11 9.00
N VAL A 152 8.38 -4.17 9.64
CA VAL A 152 9.65 -4.44 10.30
C VAL A 152 9.47 -5.44 11.44
N ALA A 153 8.45 -5.27 12.29
CA ALA A 153 8.17 -6.19 13.39
C ALA A 153 7.85 -7.61 12.90
N MET A 154 7.04 -7.74 11.84
CA MET A 154 6.74 -9.04 11.23
C MET A 154 7.99 -9.70 10.65
N THR A 155 8.84 -8.92 9.98
CA THR A 155 10.10 -9.41 9.40
C THR A 155 11.11 -9.83 10.48
N LEU A 156 11.23 -9.06 11.57
CA LEU A 156 12.08 -9.41 12.71
C LEU A 156 11.60 -10.68 13.42
N LYS A 157 10.28 -10.83 13.61
CA LYS A 157 9.68 -12.04 14.17
C LYS A 157 9.98 -13.27 13.31
N ALA A 158 9.89 -13.15 12.00
CA ALA A 158 10.27 -14.23 11.09
C ALA A 158 11.77 -14.56 11.23
N LEU A 159 12.64 -13.54 11.18
CA LEU A 159 14.10 -13.68 11.23
C LEU A 159 14.60 -14.34 12.54
N PHE A 160 14.10 -13.87 13.69
CA PHE A 160 14.54 -14.37 14.99
C PHE A 160 13.75 -15.57 15.49
N GLY A 161 12.66 -15.94 14.82
CA GLY A 161 11.84 -17.09 15.14
C GLY A 161 12.01 -18.22 14.12
N PRO A 162 10.96 -18.50 13.32
CA PRO A 162 10.88 -19.72 12.52
C PRO A 162 11.91 -19.79 11.40
N ALA A 163 12.38 -18.65 10.84
CA ALA A 163 13.39 -18.62 9.79
C ALA A 163 14.75 -19.19 10.24
N ARG A 164 15.04 -19.19 11.54
CA ARG A 164 16.29 -19.71 12.12
C ARG A 164 16.13 -21.05 12.82
N SER A 165 14.96 -21.32 13.39
CA SER A 165 14.73 -22.44 14.31
C SER A 165 13.98 -23.61 13.71
N GLU A 166 13.05 -23.39 12.79
CA GLU A 166 12.15 -24.45 12.32
C GLU A 166 12.79 -25.34 11.25
N GLY A 167 14.07 -25.15 10.89
CA GLY A 167 14.77 -25.95 9.86
C GLY A 167 14.12 -25.90 8.47
N PHE A 168 13.00 -25.19 8.37
CA PHE A 168 12.07 -25.14 7.27
C PHE A 168 11.92 -23.68 6.85
N ALA A 169 12.87 -23.19 6.06
CA ALA A 169 12.67 -21.98 5.26
C ALA A 169 13.79 -21.82 4.23
N PHE A 170 13.61 -22.40 3.04
CA PHE A 170 14.22 -21.94 1.78
C PHE A 170 15.74 -21.66 1.82
N SER A 171 16.53 -22.63 2.29
CA SER A 171 17.99 -22.64 2.22
C SER A 171 18.74 -21.57 3.05
N THR A 172 20.05 -21.77 3.19
CA THR A 172 20.98 -20.91 3.93
C THR A 172 20.87 -19.42 3.57
N TRP A 173 20.40 -19.05 2.37
CA TRP A 173 20.30 -17.64 1.95
C TRP A 173 19.10 -16.89 2.56
N TYR A 174 18.04 -17.56 2.99
CA TYR A 174 16.77 -16.93 3.34
C TYR A 174 16.88 -15.91 4.51
N PRO A 175 17.55 -16.23 5.64
CA PRO A 175 17.80 -15.25 6.69
C PRO A 175 18.58 -14.02 6.22
N TYR A 176 19.55 -14.19 5.31
CA TYR A 176 20.30 -13.07 4.73
C TYR A 176 19.41 -12.17 3.86
N ALA A 177 18.44 -12.74 3.14
CA ALA A 177 17.45 -11.96 2.39
C ALA A 177 16.55 -11.13 3.33
N LEU A 178 16.09 -11.70 4.46
CA LEU A 178 15.34 -10.95 5.46
C LEU A 178 16.15 -9.78 6.03
N VAL A 179 17.44 -9.99 6.32
CA VAL A 179 18.36 -8.94 6.78
C VAL A 179 18.53 -7.86 5.72
N ALA A 180 18.72 -8.23 4.45
CA ALA A 180 18.83 -7.26 3.35
C ALA A 180 17.57 -6.40 3.22
N VAL A 181 16.39 -6.99 3.37
CA VAL A 181 15.11 -6.26 3.38
C VAL A 181 15.05 -5.30 4.58
N LEU A 182 15.37 -5.75 5.79
CA LEU A 182 15.40 -4.89 6.98
C LEU A 182 16.37 -3.70 6.82
N LEU A 183 17.56 -3.94 6.26
CA LEU A 183 18.53 -2.88 5.97
C LEU A 183 17.99 -1.89 4.94
N SER A 184 17.22 -2.35 3.95
CA SER A 184 16.61 -1.48 2.93
C SER A 184 15.54 -0.54 3.50
N TYR A 185 14.84 -0.93 4.59
CA TYR A 185 13.86 -0.08 5.26
C TYR A 185 14.50 1.17 5.86
N ILE A 186 15.78 1.13 6.28
CA ILE A 186 16.44 2.28 6.91
C ILE A 186 16.52 3.48 5.95
N PRO A 187 17.22 3.42 4.80
CA PRO A 187 17.25 4.53 3.85
C PRO A 187 15.92 4.68 3.11
N GLY A 188 15.26 3.57 2.75
CA GLY A 188 14.04 3.58 1.96
C GLY A 188 12.91 4.31 2.67
N SER A 189 12.75 4.09 3.99
CA SER A 189 11.66 4.67 4.74
C SER A 189 11.76 6.19 4.85
N VAL A 190 12.97 6.71 5.11
CA VAL A 190 13.25 8.14 5.26
C VAL A 190 13.10 8.88 3.93
N VAL A 191 13.65 8.33 2.85
CA VAL A 191 13.58 8.94 1.51
C VAL A 191 12.12 9.03 1.04
N LEU A 192 11.36 7.95 1.17
CA LEU A 192 9.96 7.91 0.74
C LEU A 192 9.08 8.84 1.59
N TYR A 193 9.29 8.89 2.91
CA TYR A 193 8.57 9.82 3.79
C TYR A 193 8.86 11.29 3.43
N GLY A 194 10.13 11.63 3.21
CA GLY A 194 10.52 12.96 2.74
C GLY A 194 9.88 13.34 1.40
N HIS A 195 9.80 12.38 0.46
CA HIS A 195 9.07 12.58 -0.79
C HIS A 195 7.58 12.87 -0.59
N MET A 196 6.91 12.15 0.32
CA MET A 196 5.50 12.37 0.62
C MET A 196 5.26 13.73 1.30
N LEU A 197 6.17 14.20 2.16
CA LEU A 197 6.12 15.56 2.73
C LEU A 197 6.24 16.63 1.65
N LYS A 198 7.16 16.47 0.69
CA LYS A 198 7.29 17.36 -0.47
C LYS A 198 6.01 17.37 -1.31
N GLN A 199 5.43 16.20 -1.57
CA GLN A 199 4.15 16.09 -2.29
C GLN A 199 3.02 16.79 -1.53
N ARG A 200 2.91 16.58 -0.22
CA ARG A 200 1.91 17.25 0.61
C ARG A 200 2.01 18.77 0.50
N ARG A 201 3.22 19.32 0.62
CA ARG A 201 3.45 20.77 0.48
C ARG A 201 3.08 21.26 -0.92
N LYS A 202 3.42 20.49 -1.97
CA LYS A 202 3.11 20.84 -3.36
C LYS A 202 1.60 20.86 -3.65
N TYR A 203 0.86 19.86 -3.17
CA TYR A 203 -0.56 19.68 -3.52
C TYR A 203 -1.52 20.37 -2.53
N LEU A 204 -1.14 20.51 -1.25
CA LEU A 204 -1.97 21.13 -0.21
C LEU A 204 -1.45 22.49 0.28
N GLY A 205 -0.19 22.84 0.03
CA GLY A 205 0.44 24.05 0.56
C GLY A 205 0.17 25.33 -0.23
N GLY A 206 -0.63 25.27 -1.29
CA GLY A 206 -0.93 26.41 -2.17
C GLY A 206 -1.93 27.45 -1.62
N GLY A 207 -2.26 27.38 -0.32
CA GLY A 207 -3.16 28.33 0.35
C GLY A 207 -2.44 29.56 0.92
N ALA A 208 -1.58 30.22 0.13
CA ALA A 208 -1.15 31.61 0.32
C ALA A 208 -0.22 32.02 -0.85
N GLY A 209 -0.74 32.78 -1.82
CA GLY A 209 0.10 33.58 -2.74
C GLY A 209 0.39 33.03 -4.14
N GLY A 210 -0.60 32.48 -4.86
CA GLY A 210 -0.39 32.01 -6.23
C GLY A 210 -1.59 32.20 -7.15
N VAL A 211 -2.04 33.44 -7.35
CA VAL A 211 -2.85 33.76 -8.54
C VAL A 211 -1.93 33.56 -9.75
N GLU A 212 -2.05 32.41 -10.41
CA GLU A 212 -1.39 32.15 -11.68
C GLU A 212 -1.96 33.11 -12.73
N LYS A 213 -1.25 34.23 -12.96
CA LYS A 213 -1.58 35.15 -14.06
C LYS A 213 -1.49 34.37 -15.38
N PRO A 214 -2.47 34.49 -16.28
CA PRO A 214 -2.46 33.76 -17.55
C PRO A 214 -1.23 34.14 -18.37
N LYS A 215 -0.46 33.12 -18.80
CA LYS A 215 0.66 33.28 -19.74
C LYS A 215 0.12 33.82 -21.06
N VAL A 216 0.35 35.12 -21.31
CA VAL A 216 0.18 35.72 -22.64
C VAL A 216 1.20 35.07 -23.58
N LYS A 217 0.72 34.28 -24.54
CA LYS A 217 1.53 33.80 -25.67
C LYS A 217 2.02 35.02 -26.45
N LYS A 218 3.31 35.35 -26.37
CA LYS A 218 3.95 36.20 -27.37
C LYS A 218 4.04 35.39 -28.66
N ARG A 219 3.30 35.81 -29.69
CA ARG A 219 3.57 35.46 -31.08
C ARG A 219 4.88 36.16 -31.48
N GLN A 220 5.86 35.38 -31.89
CA GLN A 220 6.88 35.76 -32.87
C GLN A 220 6.80 34.74 -33.99
#